data_AF-A0A9D6V9W4-F1
#
_entry.id   AF-A0A9D6V9W4-F1
#
_cell.length_a   1.000
_cell.length_b   1.000
_cell.length_c   1.000
_cell.angle_alpha   90.00
_cell.angle_beta   90.00
_cell.angle_gamma   90.00
#
_symmetry.space_group_name_H-M   'P 1'
#
loop_
_entity.id
_entity.type
_entity.pdbx_description
1 polymer ?
#
loop_
_entity_poly.entity_id
_entity_poly.type
_entity_poly.pdbx_seq_one_letter_code
_entity_poly.pdbx_strand_id
1 'polypeptide(L)'
;MKSRRSKWLGGIGAAGLVVGCLGLAGFGLGTTASDAQAGPLAEFQGGKAVGLSARFTILDSFNKEAALDNETGLVWEMIPERAMTVWKNAAGVCAKKTVGGKKDWRLPSLKELETLADHTIYPPPALVSGHPFSNIELHGYWTSTEHEEYPFSAWDVNFDYGIIGNDFKINKNFVWCVRDNS
;
A
#
# COMPACT_ATOMS: atom_id res chain seq x y z
N MET A 1 -5.48 -61.83 -14.18
CA MET A 1 -6.64 -62.38 -13.43
C MET A 1 -6.17 -62.80 -12.05
N LYS A 2 -6.84 -62.33 -10.97
CA LYS A 2 -6.72 -62.80 -9.58
C LYS A 2 -5.33 -62.53 -8.95
N SER A 3 -5.13 -62.25 -7.66
CA SER A 3 -5.97 -62.27 -6.47
C SER A 3 -5.17 -61.64 -5.30
N ARG A 4 -5.88 -60.86 -4.47
CA ARG A 4 -5.85 -60.70 -3.00
C ARG A 4 -4.59 -61.10 -2.19
N ARG A 5 -4.24 -60.17 -1.26
CA ARG A 5 -4.00 -60.28 0.21
C ARG A 5 -3.21 -61.54 0.67
N SER A 6 -2.23 -61.50 1.57
CA SER A 6 -2.12 -60.77 2.85
C SER A 6 -0.86 -61.24 3.60
N LYS A 7 -0.39 -60.38 4.52
CA LYS A 7 0.30 -60.66 5.80
C LYS A 7 1.64 -61.42 5.78
N TRP A 8 2.66 -60.76 6.35
CA TRP A 8 3.58 -61.39 7.31
C TRP A 8 3.92 -60.42 8.45
N LEU A 9 3.90 -60.98 9.66
CA LEU A 9 4.31 -60.44 10.96
C LEU A 9 5.69 -61.02 11.30
N GLY A 10 6.53 -60.31 12.06
CA GLY A 10 7.41 -60.94 13.04
C GLY A 10 8.84 -60.41 13.17
N GLY A 11 9.23 -60.11 14.42
CA GLY A 11 10.61 -59.99 14.92
C GLY A 11 10.99 -58.57 15.35
N ILE A 12 10.75 -58.08 16.58
CA ILE A 12 11.30 -58.43 17.92
C ILE A 12 12.76 -57.99 18.14
N GLY A 13 12.92 -57.10 19.13
CA GLY A 13 14.13 -56.74 19.89
C GLY A 13 13.85 -55.45 20.68
N ALA A 14 13.25 -55.50 21.88
CA ALA A 14 13.94 -55.59 23.19
C ALA A 14 15.03 -54.52 23.38
N ALA A 15 15.20 -53.80 24.48
CA ALA A 15 14.47 -53.55 25.72
C ALA A 15 15.20 -52.37 26.38
N GLY A 16 14.50 -51.48 27.07
CA GLY A 16 15.13 -50.36 27.79
C GLY A 16 14.10 -49.53 28.54
N LEU A 17 13.72 -50.01 29.73
CA LEU A 17 13.08 -49.22 30.80
C LEU A 17 14.02 -48.03 31.14
N VAL A 18 13.55 -46.86 31.58
CA VAL A 18 13.14 -46.61 32.96
C VAL A 18 12.66 -45.14 33.07
N VAL A 19 11.49 -44.96 33.72
CA VAL A 19 10.99 -43.78 34.48
C VAL A 19 10.70 -42.51 33.66
N GLY A 20 9.49 -41.96 33.59
CA GLY A 20 8.36 -42.03 34.53
C GLY A 20 8.17 -40.67 35.21
N CYS A 21 7.50 -39.73 34.54
CA CYS A 21 6.80 -38.64 35.22
C CYS A 21 5.42 -38.46 34.57
N LEU A 22 4.41 -38.67 35.42
CA LEU A 22 2.98 -38.58 35.18
C LEU A 22 2.49 -37.12 35.14
N GLY A 23 1.43 -36.90 34.38
CA GLY A 23 0.56 -35.72 34.43
C GLY A 23 0.06 -35.37 33.03
N LEU A 24 -0.96 -36.04 32.48
CA LEU A 24 -2.39 -35.66 32.54
C LEU A 24 -2.60 -34.19 32.16
N ALA A 25 -3.43 -33.77 31.21
CA ALA A 25 -4.41 -34.38 30.32
C ALA A 25 -4.81 -33.29 29.30
N GLY A 26 -5.44 -33.64 28.17
CA GLY A 26 -6.25 -32.67 27.42
C GLY A 26 -6.18 -32.77 25.91
N PHE A 27 -7.21 -33.35 25.32
CA PHE A 27 -7.55 -33.36 23.90
C PHE A 27 -7.76 -31.95 23.33
N GLY A 28 -7.44 -31.77 22.05
CA GLY A 28 -7.93 -30.64 21.24
C GLY A 28 -7.40 -30.64 19.82
N LEU A 29 -8.18 -31.20 18.88
CA LEU A 29 -8.10 -30.86 17.46
C LEU A 29 -8.51 -29.41 17.29
N GLY A 30 -7.67 -28.59 16.66
CA GLY A 30 -7.98 -27.19 16.36
C GLY A 30 -7.09 -26.66 15.25
N THR A 31 -7.68 -26.52 14.06
CA THR A 31 -7.18 -25.71 12.96
C THR A 31 -7.25 -24.22 13.31
N THR A 32 -6.22 -23.44 13.02
CA THR A 32 -6.29 -22.00 12.65
C THR A 32 -4.87 -21.58 12.23
N ALA A 33 -4.67 -21.15 10.98
CA ALA A 33 -4.91 -19.82 10.43
C ALA A 33 -3.63 -18.97 10.49
N SER A 34 -3.05 -18.77 9.30
CA SER A 34 -2.32 -17.60 8.82
C SER A 34 -1.75 -16.67 9.89
N ASP A 35 -0.42 -16.68 10.01
CA ASP A 35 0.35 -15.62 10.65
C ASP A 35 0.03 -14.26 10.01
N ALA A 36 -0.90 -13.53 10.62
CA ALA A 36 -1.07 -12.10 10.40
C ALA A 36 -0.02 -11.40 11.27
N GLN A 37 1.04 -10.91 10.64
CA GLN A 37 2.06 -10.09 11.29
C GLN A 37 1.39 -8.81 11.82
N ALA A 38 1.24 -8.72 13.14
CA ALA A 38 0.71 -7.55 13.82
C ALA A 38 1.66 -6.35 13.61
N GLY A 39 1.09 -5.21 13.21
CA GLY A 39 1.79 -3.92 13.22
C GLY A 39 2.16 -3.46 14.64
N PRO A 40 2.94 -2.37 14.78
CA PRO A 40 3.55 -2.01 16.06
C PRO A 40 2.51 -1.70 17.14
N LEU A 41 2.78 -2.20 18.34
CA LEU A 41 1.95 -2.01 19.54
C LEU A 41 1.99 -0.55 19.99
N ALA A 42 0.82 0.04 20.23
CA ALA A 42 0.70 1.37 20.84
C ALA A 42 1.36 1.40 22.22
N GLU A 43 2.12 2.47 22.51
CA GLU A 43 2.76 2.68 23.81
C GLU A 43 1.75 3.25 24.83
N PHE A 44 1.65 2.64 26.01
CA PHE A 44 0.67 2.97 27.04
C PHE A 44 1.30 3.83 28.14
N GLN A 45 1.10 5.14 28.11
CA GLN A 45 1.40 6.03 29.24
C GLN A 45 0.10 6.68 29.75
N GLY A 46 -0.29 6.37 30.98
CA GLY A 46 -1.21 7.21 31.75
C GLY A 46 -2.68 7.23 31.32
N GLY A 47 -3.27 6.13 30.85
CA GLY A 47 -4.73 5.97 30.78
C GLY A 47 -5.47 6.78 29.71
N LYS A 48 -4.73 7.42 28.80
CA LYS A 48 -5.24 7.84 27.49
C LYS A 48 -4.38 7.16 26.43
N ALA A 49 -5.02 6.43 25.51
CA ALA A 49 -4.38 6.16 24.24
C ALA A 49 -4.14 7.51 23.57
N VAL A 50 -2.91 8.00 23.60
CA VAL A 50 -2.48 9.04 22.67
C VAL A 50 -2.38 8.31 21.34
N GLY A 51 -3.51 8.21 20.64
CA GLY A 51 -3.53 7.63 19.32
C GLY A 51 -2.55 8.42 18.47
N LEU A 52 -1.52 7.76 17.96
CA LEU A 52 -0.77 8.30 16.84
C LEU A 52 -1.83 8.64 15.79
N SER A 53 -1.96 9.92 15.45
CA SER A 53 -2.85 10.33 14.38
C SER A 53 -2.31 9.64 13.13
N ALA A 54 -3.11 8.77 12.52
CA ALA A 54 -2.75 8.18 11.24
C ALA A 54 -2.50 9.33 10.25
N ARG A 55 -1.43 9.24 9.46
CA ARG A 55 -1.13 10.26 8.46
C ARG A 55 -2.32 10.50 7.52
N PHE A 56 -3.04 9.44 7.15
CA PHE A 56 -4.18 9.52 6.26
C PHE A 56 -5.51 9.25 6.96
N THR A 57 -6.51 10.09 6.66
CA THR A 57 -7.91 9.92 7.07
C THR A 57 -8.78 9.65 5.84
N ILE A 58 -9.38 8.46 5.73
CA ILE A 58 -10.37 8.17 4.68
C ILE A 58 -11.62 9.01 4.92
N LEU A 59 -12.10 9.71 3.90
CA LEU A 59 -13.20 10.68 4.04
C LEU A 59 -14.56 10.08 3.68
N ASP A 60 -15.44 9.92 4.67
CA ASP A 60 -16.84 9.51 4.46
C ASP A 60 -17.60 10.50 3.57
N SER A 61 -17.30 11.80 3.66
CA SER A 61 -17.88 12.86 2.83
C SER A 61 -17.47 12.79 1.35
N PHE A 62 -16.58 11.86 1.01
CA PHE A 62 -16.10 11.54 -0.35
C PHE A 62 -16.47 10.10 -0.72
N ASN A 63 -17.51 9.54 -0.13
CA ASN A 63 -17.91 8.13 -0.33
C ASN A 63 -16.77 7.13 -0.07
N LYS A 64 -15.76 7.50 0.75
CA LYS A 64 -14.54 6.71 0.99
C LYS A 64 -13.67 6.48 -0.25
N GLU A 65 -13.76 7.37 -1.25
CA GLU A 65 -12.94 7.33 -2.46
C GLU A 65 -11.73 8.28 -2.40
N ALA A 66 -11.62 9.07 -1.34
CA ALA A 66 -10.54 10.02 -1.12
C ALA A 66 -10.04 9.99 0.32
N ALA A 67 -8.78 10.36 0.51
CA ALA A 67 -8.14 10.44 1.81
C ALA A 67 -7.52 11.83 2.03
N LEU A 68 -7.75 12.40 3.22
CA LEU A 68 -7.04 13.57 3.71
C LEU A 68 -5.68 13.13 4.24
N ASP A 69 -4.61 13.74 3.73
CA ASP A 69 -3.29 13.69 4.34
C ASP A 69 -3.23 14.75 5.44
N ASN A 70 -3.19 14.32 6.69
CA ASN A 70 -3.21 15.18 7.87
C ASN A 70 -1.89 15.95 8.06
N GLU A 71 -0.80 15.56 7.38
CA GLU A 71 0.48 16.27 7.43
C GLU A 71 0.50 17.45 6.45
N THR A 72 -0.07 17.28 5.26
CA THR A 72 -0.06 18.29 4.20
C THR A 72 -1.35 19.09 4.09
N GLY A 73 -2.45 18.59 4.67
CA GLY A 73 -3.78 19.16 4.51
C GLY A 73 -4.37 18.95 3.12
N LEU A 74 -3.78 18.09 2.30
CA LEU A 74 -4.23 17.79 0.94
C LEU A 74 -5.18 16.60 0.91
N VAL A 75 -6.13 16.61 -0.01
CA VAL A 75 -7.03 15.47 -0.25
C VAL A 75 -6.61 14.76 -1.53
N TRP A 76 -6.30 13.48 -1.41
CA TRP A 76 -5.84 12.62 -2.51
C TRP A 76 -6.94 11.68 -2.95
N GLU A 77 -7.06 11.46 -4.27
CA GLU A 77 -7.86 10.33 -4.75
C GLU A 77 -7.20 9.02 -4.32
N MET A 78 -8.01 8.04 -3.90
CA MET A 78 -7.45 6.76 -3.40
C MET A 78 -7.09 5.77 -4.51
N ILE A 79 -7.67 5.95 -5.69
CA ILE A 79 -7.53 5.03 -6.82
C ILE A 79 -7.24 5.85 -8.08
N PRO A 80 -5.96 6.14 -8.38
CA PRO A 80 -5.57 6.78 -9.63
C PRO A 80 -6.02 5.99 -10.86
N GLU A 81 -6.22 6.69 -11.97
CA GLU A 81 -6.59 6.04 -13.24
C GLU A 81 -5.36 5.41 -13.90
N ARG A 82 -5.51 4.23 -14.50
CA ARG A 82 -4.41 3.52 -15.20
C ARG A 82 -4.17 4.02 -16.63
N ALA A 83 -4.87 5.05 -17.07
CA ALA A 83 -4.68 5.62 -18.40
C ALA A 83 -3.52 6.62 -18.36
N MET A 84 -2.45 6.32 -19.08
CA MET A 84 -1.33 7.24 -19.22
C MET A 84 -1.66 8.36 -20.22
N THR A 85 -1.15 9.56 -19.98
CA THR A 85 -1.38 10.72 -20.84
C THR A 85 -0.12 11.55 -21.00
N VAL A 86 -0.10 12.39 -22.04
CA VAL A 86 0.97 13.38 -22.22
C VAL A 86 0.81 14.53 -21.24
N TRP A 87 1.91 15.14 -20.84
CA TRP A 87 1.94 16.16 -19.77
C TRP A 87 0.95 17.31 -20.01
N LYS A 88 0.85 17.79 -21.27
CA LYS A 88 -0.09 18.85 -21.67
C LYS A 88 -1.56 18.56 -21.31
N ASN A 89 -1.93 17.28 -21.26
CA ASN A 89 -3.30 16.86 -20.96
C ASN A 89 -3.51 16.50 -19.48
N ALA A 90 -2.44 16.29 -18.71
CA ALA A 90 -2.50 15.73 -17.35
C ALA A 90 -3.35 16.58 -16.40
N ALA A 91 -3.16 17.90 -16.40
CA ALA A 91 -4.00 18.81 -15.62
C ALA A 91 -5.49 18.74 -16.01
N GLY A 92 -5.76 18.59 -17.31
CA GLY A 92 -7.12 18.43 -17.83
C GLY A 92 -7.75 17.08 -17.49
N VAL A 93 -6.96 16.02 -17.26
CA VAL A 93 -7.46 14.74 -16.74
C VAL A 93 -8.00 14.94 -15.34
N CYS A 94 -7.22 15.53 -14.44
CA CYS A 94 -7.67 15.82 -13.08
C CYS A 94 -8.88 16.76 -13.04
N ALA A 95 -8.86 17.86 -13.79
CA ALA A 95 -9.95 18.82 -13.79
C ALA A 95 -11.32 18.24 -14.22
N LYS A 96 -11.32 17.13 -14.96
CA LYS A 96 -12.55 16.43 -15.40
C LYS A 96 -13.02 15.37 -14.41
N LYS A 97 -12.21 14.99 -13.42
CA LYS A 97 -12.56 13.94 -12.48
C LYS A 97 -13.68 14.40 -11.55
N THR A 98 -14.54 13.44 -11.21
CA THR A 98 -15.52 13.56 -10.12
C THR A 98 -15.34 12.34 -9.22
N VAL A 99 -14.51 12.46 -8.19
CA VAL A 99 -14.20 11.39 -7.23
C VAL A 99 -14.90 11.72 -5.92
N GLY A 100 -15.58 10.74 -5.32
CA GLY A 100 -16.33 10.93 -4.08
C GLY A 100 -17.46 11.96 -4.17
N GLY A 101 -18.01 12.19 -5.37
CA GLY A 101 -19.01 13.22 -5.62
C GLY A 101 -18.46 14.66 -5.62
N LYS A 102 -17.13 14.84 -5.63
CA LYS A 102 -16.45 16.14 -5.57
C LYS A 102 -15.70 16.43 -6.87
N LYS A 103 -15.69 17.70 -7.25
CA LYS A 103 -14.94 18.23 -8.40
C LYS A 103 -13.68 18.95 -7.91
N ASP A 104 -13.08 19.75 -8.79
CA ASP A 104 -11.95 20.64 -8.50
C ASP A 104 -10.66 19.89 -8.17
N TRP A 105 -10.55 18.67 -8.69
CA TRP A 105 -9.31 17.91 -8.68
C TRP A 105 -8.30 18.54 -9.63
N ARG A 106 -7.05 18.65 -9.18
CA ARG A 106 -5.93 19.20 -9.93
C ARG A 106 -4.75 18.24 -9.97
N LEU A 107 -3.85 18.47 -10.92
CA LEU A 107 -2.57 17.79 -10.95
C LEU A 107 -1.70 18.35 -9.80
N PRO A 108 -1.08 17.51 -8.97
CA PRO A 108 -0.21 17.95 -7.89
C PRO A 108 1.04 18.61 -8.45
N SER A 109 1.63 19.52 -7.68
CA SER A 109 3.01 19.97 -7.91
C SER A 109 4.00 18.89 -7.49
N LEU A 110 5.26 19.01 -7.91
CA LEU A 110 6.32 18.09 -7.51
C LEU A 110 6.41 17.97 -5.98
N LYS A 111 6.45 19.12 -5.30
CA LYS A 111 6.55 19.17 -3.83
C LYS A 111 5.40 18.48 -3.10
N GLU A 112 4.23 18.40 -3.73
CA GLU A 112 3.06 17.74 -3.13
C GLU A 112 3.11 16.24 -3.37
N LEU A 113 3.39 15.81 -4.61
CA LEU A 113 3.41 14.38 -4.95
C LEU A 113 4.58 13.63 -4.31
N GLU A 114 5.74 14.29 -4.19
CA GLU A 114 6.92 13.74 -3.50
C GLU A 114 6.61 13.38 -2.05
N THR A 115 5.68 14.08 -1.38
CA THR A 115 5.32 13.75 0.01
C THR A 115 4.75 12.34 0.17
N LEU A 116 4.18 11.75 -0.89
CA LEU A 116 3.66 10.39 -0.86
C LEU A 116 4.77 9.34 -1.02
N ALA A 117 5.93 9.72 -1.55
CA ALA A 117 7.03 8.78 -1.81
C ALA A 117 7.81 8.49 -0.52
N ASP A 118 8.16 7.22 -0.33
CA ASP A 118 9.10 6.78 0.70
C ASP A 118 10.24 6.00 0.02
N HIS A 119 11.39 6.66 -0.10
CA HIS A 119 12.54 6.15 -0.84
C HIS A 119 13.25 4.99 -0.12
N THR A 120 12.80 4.65 1.10
CA THR A 120 13.35 3.55 1.91
C THR A 120 12.56 2.25 1.76
N ILE A 121 11.39 2.29 1.12
CA ILE A 121 10.51 1.13 0.97
C ILE A 121 10.93 0.27 -0.21
N TYR A 122 11.25 -0.99 0.08
CA TYR A 122 11.47 -2.05 -0.90
C TYR A 122 10.96 -3.40 -0.35
N PRO A 123 10.24 -4.22 -1.14
CA PRO A 123 9.88 -4.02 -2.55
C PRO A 123 8.86 -2.88 -2.77
N PRO A 124 8.72 -2.37 -4.01
CA PRO A 124 7.77 -1.30 -4.36
C PRO A 124 6.29 -1.72 -4.18
N PRO A 125 5.33 -0.76 -4.17
CA PRO A 125 5.50 0.66 -4.46
C PRO A 125 6.17 1.43 -3.33
N ALA A 126 7.03 2.38 -3.69
CA ALA A 126 7.75 3.25 -2.76
C ALA A 126 6.85 4.35 -2.19
N LEU A 127 5.83 3.94 -1.42
CA LEU A 127 4.84 4.81 -0.80
C LEU A 127 4.97 4.81 0.72
N VAL A 128 4.65 5.96 1.32
CA VAL A 128 4.65 6.15 2.77
C VAL A 128 3.72 5.17 3.49
N SER A 129 4.20 4.56 4.56
CA SER A 129 3.46 3.52 5.29
C SER A 129 2.11 4.01 5.82
N GLY A 130 1.12 3.09 5.87
CA GLY A 130 -0.23 3.39 6.35
C GLY A 130 -1.11 4.13 5.34
N HIS A 131 -0.69 4.24 4.07
CA HIS A 131 -1.49 4.84 3.03
C HIS A 131 -2.76 4.00 2.69
N PRO A 132 -3.89 4.64 2.35
CA PRO A 132 -5.10 3.94 1.92
C PRO A 132 -5.15 3.70 0.40
N PHE A 133 -4.11 4.11 -0.33
CA PHE A 133 -4.09 4.10 -1.78
C PHE A 133 -4.00 2.69 -2.38
N SER A 134 -4.65 2.50 -3.51
CA SER A 134 -4.60 1.25 -4.27
C SER A 134 -4.52 1.56 -5.78
N ASN A 135 -4.23 0.53 -6.59
CA ASN A 135 -4.07 0.67 -8.04
C ASN A 135 -2.91 1.62 -8.41
N ILE A 136 -1.81 1.50 -7.67
CA ILE A 136 -0.60 2.29 -7.89
C ILE A 136 0.31 1.50 -8.84
N GLU A 137 0.61 2.12 -9.98
CA GLU A 137 1.48 1.55 -10.99
C GLU A 137 2.94 1.84 -10.65
N LEU A 138 3.81 0.89 -10.94
CA LEU A 138 5.25 1.01 -10.72
C LEU A 138 5.88 1.82 -11.88
N HIS A 139 5.56 3.11 -11.94
CA HIS A 139 5.99 4.02 -13.00
C HIS A 139 5.98 5.48 -12.52
N GLY A 140 6.40 6.39 -13.39
CA GLY A 140 6.28 7.83 -13.24
C GLY A 140 4.83 8.32 -13.26
N TYR A 141 4.54 9.25 -12.34
CA TYR A 141 3.31 10.03 -12.26
C TYR A 141 3.62 11.49 -12.50
N TRP A 142 2.92 12.10 -13.46
CA TRP A 142 3.15 13.50 -13.81
C TRP A 142 2.87 14.44 -12.63
N THR A 143 3.73 15.45 -12.49
CA THR A 143 3.47 16.63 -11.67
C THR A 143 3.12 17.82 -12.57
N SER A 144 2.54 18.87 -12.00
CA SER A 144 2.31 20.15 -12.68
C SER A 144 3.57 21.02 -12.79
N THR A 145 4.69 20.57 -12.24
CA THR A 145 5.94 21.33 -12.19
C THR A 145 6.76 21.06 -13.47
N GLU A 146 7.03 22.13 -14.22
CA GLU A 146 7.95 22.07 -15.36
C GLU A 146 9.40 21.96 -14.88
N HIS A 147 10.26 21.32 -15.68
CA HIS A 147 11.69 21.27 -15.38
C HIS A 147 12.33 22.64 -15.67
N GLU A 148 13.13 23.17 -14.74
CA GLU A 148 13.64 24.54 -14.86
C GLU A 148 14.59 24.71 -16.04
N GLU A 149 15.50 23.76 -16.25
CA GLU A 149 16.52 23.82 -17.31
C GLU A 149 16.07 23.28 -18.67
N TYR A 150 15.06 22.40 -18.69
CA TYR A 150 14.64 21.66 -19.88
C TYR A 150 13.16 21.95 -20.20
N PRO A 151 12.85 22.92 -21.07
CA PRO A 151 11.47 23.37 -21.31
C PRO A 151 10.57 22.30 -21.96
N PHE A 152 11.18 21.28 -22.57
CA PHE A 152 10.48 20.13 -23.15
C PHE A 152 10.23 19.01 -22.14
N SER A 153 10.66 19.17 -20.89
CA SER A 153 10.53 18.17 -19.82
C SER A 153 9.68 18.69 -18.66
N ALA A 154 9.08 17.77 -17.93
CA ALA A 154 8.39 18.05 -16.67
C ALA A 154 8.80 17.02 -15.62
N TRP A 155 8.66 17.39 -14.35
CA TRP A 155 8.97 16.50 -13.24
C TRP A 155 7.87 15.44 -13.07
N ASP A 156 8.28 14.23 -12.75
CA ASP A 156 7.44 13.10 -12.37
C ASP A 156 7.97 12.45 -11.08
N VAL A 157 7.09 11.77 -10.35
CA VAL A 157 7.47 10.94 -9.20
C VAL A 157 7.26 9.50 -9.58
N ASN A 158 8.31 8.70 -9.51
CA ASN A 158 8.29 7.30 -9.89
C ASN A 158 8.22 6.40 -8.65
N PHE A 159 7.13 5.65 -8.52
CA PHE A 159 6.86 4.77 -7.37
C PHE A 159 7.44 3.36 -7.50
N ASP A 160 8.13 3.02 -8.60
CA ASP A 160 8.92 1.77 -8.72
C ASP A 160 10.20 1.85 -7.86
N TYR A 161 10.83 3.03 -7.82
CA TYR A 161 12.07 3.26 -7.07
C TYR A 161 11.94 4.32 -5.96
N GLY A 162 10.80 5.01 -5.89
CA GLY A 162 10.65 6.18 -5.00
C GLY A 162 11.64 7.25 -5.38
N ILE A 163 11.68 7.64 -6.64
CA ILE A 163 12.63 8.66 -7.11
C ILE A 163 11.89 9.79 -7.79
N ILE A 164 12.44 10.98 -7.63
CA ILE A 164 12.07 12.15 -8.42
C ILE A 164 12.77 12.04 -9.76
N GLY A 165 11.97 11.95 -10.82
CA GLY A 165 12.44 11.88 -12.19
C GLY A 165 11.93 13.07 -12.99
N ASN A 166 12.38 13.15 -14.23
CA ASN A 166 11.75 14.00 -15.21
C ASN A 166 11.63 13.24 -16.52
N ASP A 167 10.65 13.64 -17.31
CA ASP A 167 10.41 13.03 -18.61
C ASP A 167 9.96 14.07 -19.63
N PHE A 168 10.14 13.77 -20.92
CA PHE A 168 9.73 14.66 -21.99
C PHE A 168 8.20 14.81 -21.98
N LYS A 169 7.70 16.04 -22.13
CA LYS A 169 6.27 16.38 -22.12
C LYS A 169 5.45 15.65 -23.20
N ILE A 170 6.11 15.09 -24.22
CA ILE A 170 5.52 14.28 -25.30
C ILE A 170 5.34 12.80 -24.92
N ASN A 171 6.06 12.32 -23.92
CA ASN A 171 5.91 10.97 -23.38
C ASN A 171 4.65 10.88 -22.54
N LYS A 172 4.24 9.64 -22.24
CA LYS A 172 3.04 9.38 -21.45
C LYS A 172 3.45 8.88 -20.07
N ASN A 173 2.85 9.45 -19.02
CA ASN A 173 2.95 9.00 -17.63
C ASN A 173 1.56 8.95 -17.00
N PHE A 174 1.47 8.33 -15.82
CA PHE A 174 0.21 8.27 -15.06
C PHE A 174 -0.12 9.62 -14.42
N VAL A 175 -1.35 9.74 -13.93
CA VAL A 175 -1.86 10.94 -13.28
C VAL A 175 -2.49 10.56 -11.95
N TRP A 176 -2.04 11.22 -10.89
CA TRP A 176 -2.61 11.11 -9.56
C TRP A 176 -3.12 12.48 -9.15
N CYS A 177 -4.42 12.61 -8.95
CA CYS A 177 -5.06 13.89 -8.69
C CYS A 177 -5.15 14.21 -7.20
N VAL A 178 -4.97 15.49 -6.90
CA VAL A 178 -5.06 16.06 -5.56
C VAL A 178 -6.09 17.19 -5.56
N ARG A 179 -6.59 17.54 -4.38
CA ARG A 179 -7.53 18.64 -4.14
C ARG A 179 -7.14 19.35 -2.84
N ASP A 180 -7.35 20.66 -2.80
CA ASP A 180 -7.22 21.43 -1.58
C ASP A 180 -8.35 21.10 -0.59
N ASN A 181 -8.06 21.14 0.71
CA ASN A 181 -9.05 20.89 1.75
C ASN A 181 -9.87 22.17 2.05
N SER A 182 -10.80 22.48 1.15
CA SER A 182 -11.83 23.52 1.31
C SER A 182 -13.21 22.93 1.58
#